data_AF-A0A1U9NJ46-F1
#
_entry.id   AF-A0A1U9NJ46-F1
#
_cell.length_a   1.000
_cell.length_b   1.000
_cell.length_c   1.000
_cell.angle_alpha   90.00
_cell.angle_beta   90.00
_cell.angle_gamma   90.00
#
_symmetry.space_group_name_H-M   'P 1'
#
loop_
_entity.id
_entity.type
_entity.pdbx_description
1 polymer ?
#
loop_
_entity_poly.entity_id
_entity_poly.type
_entity_poly.pdbx_seq_one_letter_code
_entity_poly.pdbx_strand_id
1 'polypeptide(L)'
;MKTFTDSSDRTWSINLNIDSAKRVRDLLGVNLLEPENGDPPLLTRLGTDEILLCDVIYCLCKPQADQLNVSDQQFGQSMGGETILAAQKAFYEELIDFFQKRGRRDRAKAVAAQAKVIETAIRTIEQRVDAIDIDKLIDGTISGR
;
A
#
# COMPACT_ATOMS: atom_id res chain seq x y z
N MET A 1 -12.47 9.56 -4.97
CA MET A 1 -12.87 8.17 -4.75
C MET A 1 -12.18 7.33 -5.79
N LYS A 2 -11.47 6.31 -5.36
CA LYS A 2 -10.75 5.36 -6.22
C LYS A 2 -11.25 3.95 -5.93
N THR A 3 -11.13 3.05 -6.89
CA THR A 3 -11.66 1.69 -6.77
C THR A 3 -10.63 0.65 -7.15
N PHE A 4 -10.75 -0.54 -6.59
CA PHE A 4 -10.01 -1.74 -7.00
C PHE A 4 -10.95 -2.95 -6.91
N THR A 5 -10.58 -4.06 -7.55
CA THR A 5 -11.34 -5.31 -7.53
C THR A 5 -10.51 -6.39 -6.84
N ASP A 6 -11.13 -7.14 -5.93
CA ASP A 6 -10.48 -8.24 -5.22
C ASP A 6 -10.48 -9.56 -6.00
N SER A 7 -9.77 -10.57 -5.50
CA SER A 7 -9.71 -11.88 -6.16
C SER A 7 -11.02 -12.69 -6.08
N SER A 8 -12.06 -12.14 -5.44
CA SER A 8 -13.43 -12.68 -5.39
C SER A 8 -14.38 -11.87 -6.27
N ASP A 9 -13.86 -11.08 -7.22
CA ASP A 9 -14.59 -10.20 -8.14
C ASP A 9 -15.44 -9.12 -7.44
N ARG A 10 -15.12 -8.77 -6.19
CA ARG A 10 -15.80 -7.67 -5.48
C ARG A 10 -15.06 -6.35 -5.74
N THR A 11 -15.82 -5.32 -6.10
CA THR A 11 -15.28 -3.97 -6.28
C THR A 11 -15.38 -3.19 -4.98
N TRP A 12 -14.24 -2.69 -4.52
CA TRP A 12 -14.11 -1.89 -3.30
C TRP A 12 -13.86 -0.43 -3.65
N SER A 13 -14.58 0.47 -2.99
CA SER A 13 -14.38 1.92 -3.10
C SER A 13 -13.55 2.45 -1.94
N ILE A 14 -12.42 3.08 -2.24
CA ILE A 14 -11.60 3.82 -1.28
C ILE A 14 -12.06 5.28 -1.29
N ASN A 15 -12.60 5.71 -0.15
CA ASN A 15 -13.05 7.08 0.07
C ASN A 15 -12.41 7.61 1.36
N LEU A 16 -11.47 8.54 1.20
CA LEU A 16 -10.83 9.19 2.34
C LEU A 16 -11.64 10.43 2.75
N ASN A 17 -12.21 10.36 3.94
CA ASN A 17 -12.92 11.46 4.58
C ASN A 17 -12.57 11.46 6.08
N ILE A 18 -13.12 12.42 6.83
CA ILE A 18 -12.79 12.56 8.26
C ILE A 18 -13.23 11.32 9.06
N ASP A 19 -14.37 10.72 8.72
CA ASP A 19 -14.85 9.52 9.42
C ASP A 19 -13.96 8.31 9.14
N SER A 20 -13.59 8.06 7.88
CA SER A 20 -12.69 6.96 7.53
C SER A 20 -11.27 7.15 8.09
N ALA A 21 -10.75 8.39 8.10
CA ALA A 21 -9.47 8.69 8.74
C ALA A 21 -9.52 8.48 10.28
N LYS A 22 -10.61 8.89 10.93
CA LYS A 22 -10.81 8.61 12.37
C LYS A 22 -10.87 7.12 12.64
N ARG A 23 -11.58 6.35 11.81
CA ARG A 23 -11.70 4.89 11.96
C ARG A 23 -10.36 4.19 11.89
N VAL A 24 -9.52 4.55 10.90
CA VAL A 24 -8.16 4.00 10.78
C VAL A 24 -7.33 4.32 12.02
N ARG A 25 -7.42 5.56 12.54
CA ARG A 25 -6.73 5.94 13.77
C ARG A 25 -7.23 5.16 14.98
N ASP A 26 -8.54 5.03 15.14
CA ASP A 26 -9.14 4.44 16.33
C ASP A 26 -8.98 2.90 16.36
N LEU A 27 -8.95 2.24 15.20
CA LEU A 27 -8.76 0.79 15.09
C LEU A 27 -7.29 0.36 15.04
N LEU A 28 -6.42 1.13 14.37
CA LEU A 28 -5.03 0.72 14.11
C LEU A 28 -3.97 1.61 14.78
N GLY A 29 -4.37 2.72 15.41
CA GLY A 29 -3.43 3.72 15.93
C GLY A 29 -2.71 4.52 14.82
N VAL A 30 -3.19 4.46 13.58
CA VAL A 30 -2.55 5.09 12.41
C VAL A 30 -3.24 6.40 12.04
N ASN A 31 -2.48 7.49 11.99
CA ASN A 31 -3.00 8.79 11.57
C ASN A 31 -2.71 9.07 10.10
N LEU A 32 -3.63 8.71 9.20
CA LEU A 32 -3.50 8.98 7.75
C LEU A 32 -3.41 10.47 7.41
N LEU A 33 -3.80 11.37 8.33
CA LEU A 33 -3.70 12.81 8.10
C LEU A 33 -2.31 13.36 8.38
N GLU A 34 -1.41 12.57 8.98
CA GLU A 34 -0.01 12.93 9.25
C GLU A 34 0.95 11.92 8.59
N PRO A 35 0.92 11.82 7.25
CA PRO A 35 1.68 10.83 6.49
C PRO A 35 3.21 10.89 6.69
N GLU A 36 3.72 12.05 7.08
CA GLU A 36 5.13 12.31 7.35
C GLU A 36 5.58 11.91 8.77
N ASN A 37 4.65 11.62 9.68
CA ASN A 37 4.96 11.42 11.10
C ASN A 37 5.37 9.96 11.39
N GLY A 38 6.15 9.78 12.46
CA GLY A 38 6.73 8.49 12.88
C GLY A 38 8.16 8.24 12.36
N ASP A 39 8.78 7.17 12.87
CA ASP A 39 10.11 6.71 12.46
C ASP A 39 10.10 5.17 12.29
N PRO A 40 10.18 4.64 11.06
CA PRO A 40 10.18 5.38 9.79
C PRO A 40 8.83 6.08 9.52
N PRO A 41 8.79 7.11 8.66
CA PRO A 41 7.55 7.84 8.34
C PRO A 41 6.42 6.92 7.92
N LEU A 42 5.18 7.26 8.27
CA LEU A 42 4.00 6.44 7.96
C LEU A 42 3.92 6.02 6.49
N LEU A 43 4.20 6.94 5.56
CA LEU A 43 4.20 6.60 4.12
C LEU A 43 5.24 5.55 3.74
N THR A 44 6.38 5.51 4.43
CA THR A 44 7.39 4.46 4.23
C THR A 44 6.86 3.13 4.72
N ARG A 45 6.29 3.10 5.94
CA ARG A 45 5.70 1.88 6.50
C ARG A 45 4.61 1.31 5.61
N LEU A 46 3.67 2.14 5.14
CA LEU A 46 2.60 1.72 4.22
C LEU A 46 3.11 1.21 2.86
N GLY A 47 4.36 1.52 2.52
CA GLY A 47 5.00 1.07 1.28
C GLY A 47 5.77 -0.24 1.41
N THR A 48 6.12 -0.65 2.63
CA THR A 48 7.01 -1.79 2.90
C THR A 48 6.40 -2.83 3.83
N ASP A 49 5.21 -2.57 4.36
CA ASP A 49 4.46 -3.45 5.26
C ASP A 49 3.09 -3.72 4.61
N GLU A 50 3.00 -4.82 3.88
CA GLU A 50 1.81 -5.22 3.13
C GLU A 50 0.63 -5.55 4.05
N ILE A 51 0.91 -6.02 5.27
CA ILE A 51 -0.11 -6.32 6.28
C ILE A 51 -0.73 -5.01 6.76
N LEU A 52 0.11 -4.04 7.18
CA LEU A 52 -0.37 -2.72 7.59
C LEU A 52 -1.15 -2.02 6.48
N LEU A 53 -0.67 -2.12 5.23
CA LEU A 53 -1.37 -1.57 4.08
C LEU A 53 -2.75 -2.22 3.90
N CYS A 54 -2.82 -3.55 3.96
CA CYS A 54 -4.08 -4.29 3.86
C CYS A 54 -5.06 -3.88 4.97
N ASP A 55 -4.60 -3.82 6.23
CA ASP A 55 -5.43 -3.46 7.39
C ASP A 55 -5.98 -2.02 7.26
N VAL A 56 -5.16 -1.09 6.79
CA VAL A 56 -5.58 0.30 6.54
C VAL A 56 -6.66 0.34 5.45
N ILE A 57 -6.47 -0.36 4.34
CA ILE A 57 -7.45 -0.41 3.24
C ILE A 57 -8.75 -1.07 3.73
N TYR A 58 -8.66 -2.16 4.52
CA TYR A 58 -9.82 -2.78 5.15
C TYR A 58 -10.57 -1.76 6.02
N CYS A 59 -9.88 -1.01 6.86
CA CYS A 59 -10.50 0.02 7.70
C CYS A 59 -11.20 1.11 6.87
N LEU A 60 -10.64 1.50 5.72
CA LEU A 60 -11.28 2.45 4.81
C LEU A 60 -12.55 1.85 4.17
N CYS A 61 -12.49 0.57 3.78
CA CYS A 61 -13.58 -0.17 3.17
C CYS A 61 -14.58 -0.78 4.18
N LYS A 62 -14.31 -0.69 5.49
CA LYS A 62 -15.06 -1.40 6.54
C LYS A 62 -16.58 -1.25 6.43
N PRO A 63 -17.17 -0.06 6.17
CA PRO A 63 -18.62 0.05 6.00
C PRO A 63 -19.18 -0.78 4.84
N GLN A 64 -18.42 -0.92 3.74
CA GLN A 64 -18.79 -1.80 2.63
C GLN A 64 -18.63 -3.27 3.04
N ALA A 65 -17.56 -3.60 3.78
CA ALA A 65 -17.31 -4.96 4.24
C ALA A 65 -18.42 -5.41 5.21
N ASP A 66 -18.83 -4.54 6.13
CA ASP A 66 -19.93 -4.77 7.06
C ASP A 66 -21.26 -4.99 6.31
N GLN A 67 -21.54 -4.20 5.27
CA GLN A 67 -22.74 -4.37 4.42
C GLN A 67 -22.75 -5.70 3.64
N LEU A 68 -21.58 -6.14 3.19
CA LEU A 68 -21.40 -7.38 2.44
C LEU A 68 -21.16 -8.60 3.35
N ASN A 69 -21.16 -8.42 4.67
CA ASN A 69 -20.79 -9.44 5.66
C ASN A 69 -19.41 -10.08 5.40
N VAL A 70 -18.44 -9.28 4.97
CA VAL A 70 -17.06 -9.68 4.73
C VAL A 70 -16.23 -9.38 5.98
N SER A 71 -15.71 -10.43 6.62
CA SER A 71 -14.79 -10.27 7.74
C SER A 71 -13.43 -9.76 7.29
N ASP A 72 -12.64 -9.24 8.23
CA ASP A 72 -11.24 -8.85 8.01
C ASP A 72 -10.42 -10.01 7.41
N GLN A 73 -10.57 -11.21 7.97
CA GLN A 73 -9.91 -12.41 7.44
C GLN A 73 -10.33 -12.72 5.99
N GLN A 74 -11.62 -12.63 5.66
CA GLN A 74 -12.11 -12.87 4.29
C GLN A 74 -11.67 -11.79 3.31
N PHE A 75 -11.52 -10.55 3.79
CA PHE A 75 -10.98 -9.45 3.01
C PHE A 75 -9.49 -9.70 2.71
N GLY A 76 -8.69 -10.00 3.73
CA GLY A 76 -7.27 -10.35 3.57
C GLY A 76 -7.04 -11.59 2.68
N GLN A 77 -7.90 -12.62 2.79
CA GLN A 77 -7.86 -13.78 1.89
C GLN A 77 -8.08 -13.41 0.41
N SER A 78 -8.83 -12.35 0.13
CA SER A 78 -9.07 -11.86 -1.23
C SER A 78 -7.98 -10.89 -1.75
N MET A 79 -6.98 -10.58 -0.91
CA MET A 79 -5.86 -9.68 -1.25
C MET A 79 -4.66 -10.47 -1.77
N GLY A 80 -4.79 -11.02 -2.98
CA GLY A 80 -3.66 -11.59 -3.73
C GLY A 80 -2.65 -10.51 -4.17
N GLY A 81 -1.48 -10.93 -4.65
CA GLY A 81 -0.40 -10.00 -5.04
C GLY A 81 -0.80 -8.91 -6.04
N GLU A 82 -1.57 -9.27 -7.08
CA GLU A 82 -2.09 -8.29 -8.04
C GLU A 82 -3.16 -7.38 -7.41
N THR A 83 -4.02 -7.95 -6.57
CA THR A 83 -5.08 -7.22 -5.89
C THR A 83 -4.51 -6.18 -4.93
N ILE A 84 -3.54 -6.56 -4.08
CA ILE A 84 -2.95 -5.63 -3.12
C ILE A 84 -2.18 -4.51 -3.83
N LEU A 85 -1.54 -4.80 -4.96
CA LEU A 85 -0.91 -3.78 -5.81
C LEU A 85 -1.94 -2.79 -6.38
N ALA A 86 -3.06 -3.31 -6.91
CA ALA A 86 -4.15 -2.46 -7.41
C ALA A 86 -4.79 -1.62 -6.28
N ALA A 87 -4.97 -2.21 -5.10
CA ALA A 87 -5.50 -1.55 -3.92
C ALA A 87 -4.54 -0.46 -3.41
N GLN A 88 -3.23 -0.73 -3.41
CA GLN A 88 -2.18 0.24 -3.07
C GLN A 88 -2.23 1.47 -3.99
N LYS A 89 -2.33 1.25 -5.31
CA LYS A 89 -2.43 2.33 -6.29
C LYS A 89 -3.68 3.18 -6.04
N ALA A 90 -4.84 2.53 -5.88
CA ALA A 90 -6.09 3.23 -5.58
C ALA A 90 -6.01 4.03 -4.27
N PHE A 91 -5.36 3.46 -3.24
CA PHE A 91 -5.16 4.12 -1.94
C PHE A 91 -4.32 5.38 -2.06
N TYR A 92 -3.13 5.31 -2.69
CA TYR A 92 -2.26 6.48 -2.83
C TYR A 92 -2.91 7.57 -3.69
N GLU A 93 -3.60 7.20 -4.77
CA GLU A 93 -4.34 8.17 -5.59
C GLU A 93 -5.43 8.89 -4.78
N GLU A 94 -6.20 8.17 -3.94
CA GLU A 94 -7.22 8.78 -3.08
C GLU A 94 -6.60 9.70 -2.01
N LEU A 95 -5.48 9.28 -1.41
CA LEU A 95 -4.77 10.06 -0.39
C LEU A 95 -4.23 11.38 -0.97
N ILE A 96 -3.68 11.33 -2.19
CA ILE A 96 -3.24 12.52 -2.95
C ILE A 96 -4.43 13.44 -3.22
N ASP A 97 -5.52 12.90 -3.78
CA ASP A 97 -6.73 13.67 -4.11
C ASP A 97 -7.31 14.38 -2.87
N PHE A 98 -7.34 13.69 -1.73
CA PHE A 98 -7.82 14.26 -0.46
C PHE A 98 -6.98 15.46 -0.03
N PHE A 99 -5.65 15.33 0.01
CA PHE A 99 -4.77 16.42 0.43
C PHE A 99 -4.78 17.59 -0.56
N GLN A 100 -4.87 17.31 -1.87
CA GLN A 100 -5.04 18.35 -2.88
C GLN A 100 -6.32 19.16 -2.65
N LYS A 101 -7.46 18.48 -2.46
CA LYS A 101 -8.76 19.13 -2.18
C LYS A 101 -8.75 19.90 -0.86
N ARG A 102 -7.98 19.44 0.13
CA ARG A 102 -7.80 20.15 1.41
C ARG A 102 -6.88 21.38 1.31
N GLY A 103 -6.20 21.57 0.18
CA GLY A 103 -5.20 22.63 -0.01
C GLY A 103 -3.82 22.29 0.57
N ARG A 104 -3.62 21.07 1.09
CA ARG A 104 -2.36 20.55 1.64
C ARG A 104 -1.47 19.96 0.54
N ARG A 105 -1.10 20.81 -0.42
CA ARG A 105 -0.29 20.43 -1.58
C ARG A 105 1.09 19.88 -1.21
N ASP A 106 1.63 20.31 -0.07
CA ASP A 106 2.84 19.78 0.55
C ASP A 106 2.71 18.27 0.83
N ARG A 107 1.64 17.84 1.51
CA ARG A 107 1.38 16.43 1.81
C ARG A 107 1.06 15.63 0.56
N ALA A 108 0.26 16.19 -0.35
CA ALA A 108 -0.02 15.53 -1.63
C ALA A 108 1.27 15.24 -2.42
N LYS A 109 2.23 16.18 -2.44
CA LYS A 109 3.54 15.98 -3.07
C LYS A 109 4.37 14.92 -2.35
N ALA A 110 4.38 14.92 -1.01
CA ALA A 110 5.10 13.91 -0.23
C ALA A 110 4.58 12.49 -0.50
N VAL A 111 3.25 12.31 -0.52
CA VAL A 111 2.61 11.04 -0.85
C VAL A 111 2.99 10.57 -2.26
N ALA A 112 2.89 11.46 -3.26
CA ALA A 112 3.24 11.13 -4.64
C ALA A 112 4.74 10.79 -4.80
N ALA A 113 5.62 11.50 -4.09
CA ALA A 113 7.05 11.22 -4.10
C ALA A 113 7.34 9.84 -3.51
N GLN A 114 6.72 9.48 -2.37
CA GLN A 114 6.92 8.18 -1.76
C GLN A 114 6.46 7.03 -2.68
N ALA A 115 5.26 7.14 -3.26
CA ALA A 115 4.75 6.13 -4.19
C ALA A 115 5.74 5.88 -5.35
N LYS A 116 6.33 6.95 -5.88
CA LYS A 116 7.36 6.86 -6.93
C LYS A 116 8.66 6.23 -6.44
N VAL A 117 9.09 6.53 -5.22
CA VAL A 117 10.31 5.93 -4.64
C VAL A 117 10.17 4.41 -4.54
N ILE A 118 9.02 3.92 -4.06
CA ILE A 118 8.76 2.48 -3.93
C ILE A 118 8.80 1.82 -5.32
N GLU A 119 8.08 2.36 -6.30
CA GLU A 119 8.07 1.84 -7.67
C GLU A 119 9.48 1.81 -8.28
N THR A 120 10.26 2.87 -8.08
CA THR A 120 11.62 2.97 -8.62
C THR A 120 12.57 2.01 -7.91
N ALA A 121 12.43 1.84 -6.60
CA ALA A 121 13.25 0.92 -5.81
C ALA A 121 13.05 -0.53 -6.25
N ILE A 122 11.79 -0.96 -6.41
CA ILE A 122 11.45 -2.30 -6.91
C ILE A 122 12.11 -2.54 -8.27
N ARG A 123 11.87 -1.66 -9.24
CA ARG A 123 12.47 -1.77 -10.58
C ARG A 123 14.00 -1.83 -10.56
N THR A 124 14.62 -1.03 -9.69
CA THR A 124 16.08 -1.01 -9.57
C THR A 124 16.61 -2.31 -8.95
N ILE A 125 15.89 -2.90 -7.99
CA ILE A 125 16.25 -4.17 -7.38
C ILE A 125 16.09 -5.30 -8.39
N GLU A 126 14.97 -5.37 -9.12
CA GLU A 126 14.76 -6.36 -10.19
C GLU A 126 15.90 -6.33 -11.21
N GLN A 127 16.25 -5.16 -11.74
CA GLN A 127 17.36 -4.99 -12.68
C GLN A 127 18.71 -5.45 -12.11
N ARG A 128 18.94 -5.24 -10.81
CA ARG A 128 20.17 -5.68 -10.15
C ARG A 128 20.19 -7.18 -9.96
N VAL A 129 19.07 -7.78 -9.58
CA VAL A 129 18.94 -9.24 -9.42
C VAL A 129 19.14 -9.94 -10.76
N ASP A 130 18.52 -9.44 -11.83
CA ASP A 130 18.69 -9.99 -13.19
C ASP A 130 20.13 -9.88 -13.70
N ALA A 131 20.88 -8.87 -13.23
CA ALA A 131 22.29 -8.70 -13.55
C ALA A 131 23.22 -9.63 -12.73
N ILE A 132 22.71 -10.34 -11.73
CA ILE A 132 23.49 -11.35 -10.99
C ILE A 132 23.61 -12.58 -11.89
N ASP A 133 24.81 -12.79 -12.42
CA ASP A 133 25.21 -14.00 -13.13
C ASP A 133 25.40 -15.15 -12.11
N ILE A 134 24.31 -15.87 -11.85
CA ILE A 134 24.27 -16.99 -10.87
C ILE A 134 25.24 -18.10 -11.30
N ASP A 135 25.41 -18.33 -12.60
CA ASP A 135 26.29 -19.37 -13.12
C ASP A 135 27.76 -19.09 -12.79
N LYS A 136 28.21 -17.83 -12.91
CA LYS A 136 29.57 -17.44 -12.47
C LYS A 136 29.80 -17.57 -10.96
N LEU A 137 28.77 -17.36 -10.14
CA LEU A 137 28.84 -17.53 -8.69
C LEU A 137 28.98 -19.02 -8.30
N ILE A 138 28.31 -19.91 -9.02
CA ILE A 138 28.39 -21.37 -8.81
C ILE A 138 29.76 -21.90 -9.24
N ASP A 139 30.28 -21.50 -10.40
CA ASP A 139 31.60 -21.93 -10.88
C ASP A 139 32.74 -21.53 -9.94
N GLY A 140 32.69 -20.32 -9.37
CA GLY A 140 33.65 -19.85 -8.36
C GLY A 140 33.60 -20.63 -7.04
N THR A 141 32.45 -21.24 -6.71
CA THR A 141 32.24 -21.98 -5.46
C THR A 141 32.54 -23.48 -5.62
N ILE A 142 32.28 -24.05 -6.79
CA ILE A 142 32.55 -25.48 -7.08
C ILE A 142 34.01 -25.72 -7.47
N SER A 143 34.68 -24.76 -8.14
CA SER A 143 36.11 -24.87 -8.51
C SER A 143 37.08 -24.65 -7.33
N GLY A 144 36.55 -24.32 -6.14
CA GLY A 144 37.30 -24.11 -4.90
C GLY A 144 37.45 -25.35 -3.99
N ARG A 145 37.21 -26.56 -4.48
CA ARG A 145 37.43 -27.83 -3.75
C ARG A 145 38.36 -28.78 -4.47
#